data_AF-A0A7C4MHH1-F1
#
_entry.id   AF-A0A7C4MHH1-F1
#
_cell.length_a   1.000
_cell.length_b   1.000
_cell.length_c   1.000
_cell.angle_alpha   90.00
_cell.angle_beta   90.00
_cell.angle_gamma   90.00
#
_symmetry.space_group_name_H-M   'P 1'
#
loop_
_entity.id
_entity.type
_entity.pdbx_description
1 polymer ?
#
loop_
_entity_poly.entity_id
_entity_poly.type
_entity_poly.pdbx_seq_one_letter_code
_entity_poly.pdbx_strand_id
1 'polypeptide(L)'
;MVILGVLSTLFSISASLSLRYAIMHFPHVMSFYTPFGLIGISIILSLIAGLLQLLLLFSWNRAIKNNIENTKLLFQFIQGKISESKRESIILFLHKISQLEIATWAFWIYALFYTVALISGIGLKVLLNILAFIFLAIYLQSLFSVSFELSRLKSTAYSYFLGKPALITEIKGRNVIIVAILSIITFTIYWLYLLIKITYEISSFIEEDQRVRQGVLEAIKGP
;
A
#
# COMPACT_ATOMS: atom_id res chain seq x y z
N MET A 1 2.94 -14.61 -2.01
CA MET A 1 3.80 -13.52 -1.50
C MET A 1 3.20 -12.76 -0.32
N VAL A 2 1.92 -12.37 -0.34
CA VAL A 2 1.26 -11.60 0.73
C VAL A 2 1.22 -12.32 2.08
N ILE A 3 0.97 -13.64 2.07
CA ILE A 3 0.95 -14.49 3.28
C ILE A 3 2.32 -14.54 3.97
N LEU A 4 3.42 -14.55 3.20
CA LEU A 4 4.78 -14.60 3.75
C LEU A 4 5.14 -13.29 4.48
N GLY A 5 4.72 -12.13 3.95
CA GLY A 5 4.96 -10.84 4.59
C GLY A 5 4.20 -10.67 5.91
N VAL A 6 2.94 -11.09 5.93
CA VAL A 6 2.09 -11.08 7.13
C VAL A 6 2.63 -12.02 8.22
N LEU A 7 3.04 -13.24 7.84
CA LEU A 7 3.64 -14.19 8.77
C LEU A 7 4.96 -13.64 9.34
N SER A 8 5.80 -13.02 8.52
CA SER A 8 7.08 -12.51 8.98
C SER A 8 6.96 -11.36 9.99
N THR A 9 6.00 -10.45 9.80
CA THR A 9 5.71 -9.39 10.78
C THR A 9 5.11 -9.97 12.07
N LEU A 10 4.23 -10.97 12.00
CA LEU A 10 3.72 -11.69 13.17
C LEU A 10 4.85 -12.40 13.95
N PHE A 11 5.78 -13.06 13.24
CA PHE A 11 6.92 -13.74 13.85
C PHE A 11 7.94 -12.77 14.45
N SER A 12 8.17 -11.60 13.84
CA SER A 12 9.09 -10.60 14.38
C SER A 12 8.56 -9.96 15.67
N ILE A 13 7.26 -9.70 15.74
CA ILE A 13 6.61 -9.11 16.93
C ILE A 13 6.51 -10.13 18.07
N SER A 14 6.11 -11.36 17.78
CA SER A 14 6.09 -12.43 18.78
C SER A 14 7.49 -12.75 19.28
N ALA A 15 8.50 -12.81 18.41
CA ALA A 15 9.89 -13.03 18.79
C ALA A 15 10.45 -11.88 19.65
N SER A 16 10.19 -10.62 19.28
CA SER A 16 10.67 -9.45 20.03
C SER A 16 9.97 -9.27 21.38
N LEU A 17 8.67 -9.52 21.48
CA LEU A 17 7.94 -9.52 22.77
C LEU A 17 8.39 -10.68 23.67
N SER A 18 8.55 -11.88 23.12
CA SER A 18 9.03 -13.05 23.87
C SER A 18 10.45 -12.85 24.39
N LEU A 19 11.34 -12.26 23.57
CA LEU A 19 12.71 -11.93 23.96
C LEU A 19 12.74 -10.87 25.06
N ARG A 20 11.93 -9.82 24.94
CA ARG A 20 11.87 -8.74 25.94
C ARG A 20 11.28 -9.22 27.27
N TYR A 21 10.27 -10.09 27.23
CA TYR A 21 9.70 -10.74 28.40
C TYR A 21 10.73 -11.65 29.09
N ALA A 22 11.46 -12.46 28.31
CA ALA A 22 12.50 -13.35 28.82
C ALA A 22 13.69 -12.60 29.46
N ILE A 23 14.10 -11.47 28.88
CA ILE A 23 15.15 -10.60 29.44
C ILE A 23 14.72 -10.02 30.80
N MET A 24 13.45 -9.63 30.94
CA MET A 24 12.96 -9.02 32.19
C MET A 24 12.74 -10.04 33.32
N HIS A 25 12.32 -11.27 33.01
CA HIS A 25 11.87 -12.24 34.02
C HIS A 25 12.84 -13.41 34.26
N PHE A 26 13.79 -13.67 33.34
CA PHE A 26 14.74 -14.79 33.45
C PHE A 26 16.19 -14.39 33.14
N PRO A 27 16.75 -13.37 33.84
CA PRO A 27 18.09 -12.85 33.56
C PRO A 27 19.21 -13.90 33.75
N HIS A 28 19.03 -14.85 34.67
CA HIS A 28 20.03 -15.89 34.98
C HIS A 28 20.01 -17.08 34.01
N VAL A 29 18.91 -17.32 33.29
CA VAL A 29 18.80 -18.40 32.28
C VAL A 29 19.44 -17.96 30.95
N MET A 30 19.51 -16.66 30.70
CA MET A 30 20.10 -16.05 29.50
C MET A 30 21.63 -15.98 29.52
N SER A 31 22.31 -16.32 30.64
CA SER A 31 23.77 -16.14 30.74
C SER A 31 24.61 -17.28 30.15
N PHE A 32 24.03 -18.46 29.91
CA PHE A 32 24.86 -19.64 29.62
C PHE A 32 24.60 -20.36 28.28
N TYR A 33 23.38 -20.41 27.70
CA TYR A 33 23.16 -21.20 26.47
C TYR A 33 22.11 -20.69 25.46
N THR A 34 21.42 -19.58 25.70
CA THR A 34 20.25 -19.16 24.89
C THR A 34 20.30 -17.77 24.24
N PRO A 35 21.17 -16.79 24.57
CA PRO A 35 21.00 -15.43 24.05
C PRO A 35 21.44 -15.29 22.59
N PHE A 36 22.55 -15.88 22.14
CA PHE A 36 23.06 -15.64 20.79
C PHE A 36 22.19 -16.25 19.68
N GLY A 37 21.66 -17.45 19.88
CA GLY A 37 20.78 -18.12 18.90
C GLY A 37 19.43 -17.41 18.75
N LEU A 38 18.77 -17.06 19.86
CA LEU A 38 17.48 -16.38 19.83
C LEU A 38 17.59 -14.91 19.38
N ILE A 39 18.65 -14.21 19.78
CA ILE A 39 18.92 -12.84 19.30
C ILE A 39 19.22 -12.88 17.79
N GLY A 40 20.04 -13.82 17.33
CA GLY A 40 20.35 -14.00 15.91
C GLY A 40 19.09 -14.30 15.07
N ILE A 41 18.25 -15.24 15.52
CA ILE A 41 16.98 -15.56 14.86
C ILE A 41 16.04 -14.34 14.85
N SER A 42 15.93 -13.59 15.95
CA SER A 42 15.09 -12.39 16.03
C SER A 42 15.55 -11.30 15.06
N ILE A 43 16.87 -11.12 14.88
CA ILE A 43 17.42 -10.15 13.92
C ILE A 43 17.09 -10.58 12.49
N ILE A 44 17.30 -11.86 12.15
CA ILE A 44 17.00 -12.40 10.82
C ILE A 44 15.51 -12.27 10.50
N LEU A 45 14.63 -12.64 11.44
CA LEU A 45 13.18 -12.49 11.26
C LEU A 45 12.76 -11.02 11.11
N SER A 46 13.40 -10.10 11.83
CA SER A 46 13.14 -8.66 11.70
C SER A 46 13.55 -8.12 10.33
N LEU A 47 14.69 -8.57 9.80
CA LEU A 47 15.16 -8.22 8.46
C LEU A 47 14.20 -8.75 7.39
N ILE A 48 13.81 -10.02 7.49
CA ILE A 48 12.86 -10.63 6.54
C ILE A 48 11.51 -9.89 6.59
N ALA A 49 11.03 -9.54 7.79
CA ALA A 49 9.77 -8.82 7.95
C ALA A 49 9.82 -7.44 7.31
N GLY A 50 10.90 -6.71 7.54
CA GLY A 50 11.17 -5.41 6.94
C GLY A 50 11.20 -5.47 5.42
N LEU A 51 11.95 -6.43 4.86
CA LEU A 51 12.05 -6.63 3.41
C LEU A 51 10.71 -6.96 2.79
N LEU A 52 9.93 -7.87 3.39
CA LEU A 52 8.62 -8.24 2.88
C LEU A 52 7.63 -7.08 2.96
N GLN A 53 7.66 -6.29 4.03
CA GLN A 53 6.86 -5.06 4.13
C GLN A 53 7.23 -4.07 3.01
N LEU A 54 8.53 -3.83 2.78
CA LEU A 54 8.98 -2.94 1.71
C LEU A 54 8.53 -3.42 0.32
N LEU A 55 8.67 -4.72 0.05
CA LEU A 55 8.21 -5.32 -1.20
C LEU A 55 6.70 -5.18 -1.39
N LEU A 56 5.92 -5.39 -0.32
CA LEU A 56 4.47 -5.25 -0.36
C LEU A 56 4.05 -3.81 -0.64
N LEU A 57 4.61 -2.84 0.07
CA LEU A 57 4.33 -1.42 -0.14
C LEU A 57 4.74 -0.98 -1.56
N PHE A 58 5.89 -1.44 -2.04
CA PHE A 58 6.33 -1.19 -3.42
C PHE A 58 5.38 -1.79 -4.46
N SER A 59 4.86 -2.99 -4.20
CA SER A 59 3.89 -3.64 -5.08
C SER A 59 2.60 -2.84 -5.21
N TRP A 60 2.09 -2.24 -4.13
CA TRP A 60 0.92 -1.37 -4.16
C TRP A 60 1.17 -0.11 -5.00
N ASN A 61 2.32 0.54 -4.79
CA ASN A 61 2.70 1.71 -5.58
C ASN A 61 2.70 1.39 -7.08
N ARG A 62 3.35 0.28 -7.47
CA ARG A 62 3.41 -0.15 -8.87
C ARG A 62 2.03 -0.48 -9.42
N ALA A 63 1.21 -1.20 -8.66
CA ALA A 63 -0.12 -1.60 -9.07
C ALA A 63 -1.02 -0.39 -9.39
N ILE A 64 -1.04 0.61 -8.50
CA ILE A 64 -1.85 1.82 -8.68
C ILE A 64 -1.28 2.72 -9.78
N LYS A 65 0.05 2.93 -9.85
CA LYS A 65 0.67 3.71 -10.93
C LYS A 65 0.39 3.13 -12.32
N ASN A 66 0.60 1.82 -12.48
CA ASN A 66 0.28 1.15 -13.74
C ASN A 66 -1.21 1.29 -14.07
N ASN A 67 -2.10 1.24 -13.07
CA ASN A 67 -3.52 1.42 -13.30
C ASN A 67 -3.85 2.85 -13.76
N ILE A 68 -3.25 3.88 -13.15
CA ILE A 68 -3.36 5.28 -13.57
C ILE A 68 -2.91 5.42 -15.03
N GLU A 69 -1.72 4.94 -15.38
CA GLU A 69 -1.18 5.02 -16.74
C GLU A 69 -2.06 4.30 -17.76
N ASN A 70 -2.47 3.07 -17.45
CA ASN A 70 -3.38 2.30 -18.28
C ASN A 70 -4.73 3.00 -18.49
N THR A 71 -5.22 3.69 -17.46
CA THR A 71 -6.46 4.47 -17.56
C THR A 71 -6.25 5.70 -18.44
N LYS A 72 -5.13 6.42 -18.30
CA LYS A 72 -4.77 7.54 -19.21
C LYS A 72 -4.75 7.08 -20.66
N LEU A 73 -4.05 5.99 -20.96
CA LEU A 73 -3.94 5.44 -22.31
C LEU A 73 -5.32 5.04 -22.89
N LEU A 74 -6.16 4.38 -22.09
CA LEU A 74 -7.52 4.02 -22.50
C LEU A 74 -8.33 5.26 -22.87
N PHE A 75 -8.37 6.28 -22.01
CA PHE A 75 -9.22 7.44 -22.25
C PHE A 75 -8.67 8.37 -23.34
N GLN A 76 -7.34 8.42 -23.54
CA GLN A 76 -6.73 9.05 -24.71
C GLN A 76 -7.15 8.34 -26.01
N PHE A 77 -7.17 7.00 -26.01
CA PHE A 77 -7.67 6.23 -27.15
C PHE A 77 -9.15 6.51 -27.42
N ILE A 78 -9.99 6.58 -26.38
CA ILE A 78 -11.40 6.91 -26.51
C ILE A 78 -11.59 8.33 -27.05
N GLN A 79 -10.82 9.30 -26.56
CA GLN A 79 -10.86 10.69 -27.01
C GLN A 79 -10.72 10.82 -28.55
N GLY A 80 -9.87 10.00 -29.15
CA GLY A 80 -9.66 9.95 -30.60
C GLY A 80 -10.80 9.34 -31.40
N LYS A 81 -11.77 8.67 -30.75
CA LYS A 81 -12.86 7.93 -31.40
C LYS A 81 -14.27 8.50 -31.17
N ILE A 82 -14.44 9.39 -30.21
CA ILE A 82 -15.76 9.93 -29.85
C ILE A 82 -16.06 11.28 -30.53
N SER A 83 -17.35 11.62 -30.60
CA SER A 83 -17.84 12.90 -31.12
C SER A 83 -17.35 14.10 -30.30
N GLU A 84 -17.22 15.27 -30.94
CA GLU A 84 -16.77 16.53 -30.29
C GLU A 84 -17.58 16.86 -29.03
N SER A 85 -18.90 16.61 -29.03
CA SER A 85 -19.78 16.87 -27.88
C SER A 85 -19.43 16.11 -26.60
N LYS A 86 -18.79 14.94 -26.70
CA LYS A 86 -18.35 14.15 -25.54
C LYS A 86 -16.87 14.35 -25.21
N ARG A 87 -16.12 15.03 -26.08
CA ARG A 87 -14.66 15.17 -26.00
C ARG A 87 -14.24 16.03 -24.81
N GLU A 88 -14.98 17.09 -24.53
CA GLU A 88 -14.70 17.98 -23.40
C GLU A 88 -14.76 17.25 -22.05
N SER A 89 -15.75 16.37 -21.87
CA SER A 89 -15.87 15.54 -20.65
C SER A 89 -14.68 14.60 -20.48
N ILE A 90 -14.14 14.04 -21.58
CA ILE A 90 -12.93 13.20 -21.54
C ILE A 90 -11.69 14.02 -21.24
N ILE A 91 -11.57 15.24 -21.79
CA ILE A 91 -10.43 16.13 -21.51
C ILE A 91 -10.39 16.47 -20.02
N LEU A 92 -11.52 16.85 -19.43
CA LEU A 92 -11.63 17.12 -17.99
C LEU A 92 -11.27 15.88 -17.16
N PHE A 93 -11.71 14.71 -17.60
CA PHE A 93 -11.40 13.44 -16.94
C PHE A 93 -9.91 13.09 -16.99
N LEU A 94 -9.29 13.18 -18.16
CA LEU A 94 -7.86 12.97 -18.37
C LEU A 94 -7.03 13.97 -17.56
N HIS A 95 -7.48 15.22 -17.48
CA HIS A 95 -6.83 16.23 -16.66
C HIS A 95 -6.84 15.83 -15.17
N LYS A 96 -7.98 15.39 -14.64
CA LYS A 96 -8.07 14.91 -13.25
C LYS A 96 -7.17 13.70 -12.99
N ILE A 97 -7.16 12.71 -13.89
CA ILE A 97 -6.24 11.56 -13.75
C ILE A 97 -4.77 11.99 -13.87
N SER A 98 -4.46 12.99 -14.69
CA SER A 98 -3.09 13.50 -14.85
C SER A 98 -2.52 14.06 -13.57
N GLN A 99 -3.37 14.61 -12.70
CA GLN A 99 -3.01 15.15 -11.38
C GLN A 99 -2.85 14.06 -10.31
N LEU A 100 -3.26 12.82 -10.58
CA LEU A 100 -3.13 11.73 -9.63
C LEU A 100 -1.68 11.23 -9.59
N GLU A 101 -0.97 11.60 -8.53
CA GLU A 101 0.41 11.18 -8.29
C GLU A 101 0.59 10.64 -6.87
N ILE A 102 1.17 9.45 -6.79
CA ILE A 102 1.56 8.85 -5.51
C ILE A 102 2.91 9.44 -5.09
N ALA A 103 3.02 9.88 -3.84
CA ALA A 103 4.24 10.37 -3.21
C ALA A 103 5.31 9.26 -3.04
N THR A 104 5.82 8.73 -4.16
CA THR A 104 6.78 7.62 -4.21
C THR A 104 8.10 7.97 -3.54
N TRP A 105 8.47 9.25 -3.58
CA TRP A 105 9.65 9.76 -2.88
C TRP A 105 9.58 9.49 -1.37
N ALA A 106 8.39 9.60 -0.76
CA ALA A 106 8.20 9.35 0.67
C ALA A 106 8.41 7.87 1.01
N PHE A 107 8.02 6.95 0.12
CA PHE A 107 8.35 5.52 0.27
C PHE A 107 9.86 5.29 0.30
N TRP A 108 10.63 5.92 -0.59
CA TRP A 108 12.08 5.75 -0.64
C TRP A 108 12.78 6.33 0.59
N ILE A 109 12.35 7.49 1.08
CA ILE A 109 12.89 8.06 2.33
C ILE A 109 12.54 7.18 3.53
N TYR A 110 11.31 6.66 3.59
CA TYR A 110 10.92 5.66 4.59
C TYR A 110 11.85 4.43 4.54
N ALA A 111 12.06 3.84 3.35
CA ALA A 111 12.90 2.67 3.16
C ALA A 111 14.35 2.93 3.59
N LEU A 112 14.88 4.12 3.26
CA LEU A 112 16.21 4.55 3.68
C LEU A 112 16.31 4.62 5.20
N PHE A 113 15.43 5.39 5.86
CA PHE A 113 15.49 5.55 7.31
C PHE A 113 15.25 4.26 8.06
N TYR A 114 14.32 3.42 7.60
CA TYR A 114 14.09 2.09 8.15
C TYR A 114 15.36 1.23 8.06
N THR A 115 16.03 1.21 6.89
CA THR A 115 17.23 0.40 6.68
C THR A 115 18.41 0.89 7.51
N VAL A 116 18.63 2.20 7.57
CA VAL A 116 19.70 2.79 8.41
C VAL A 116 19.40 2.55 9.90
N ALA A 117 18.13 2.61 10.32
CA ALA A 117 17.75 2.35 11.72
C ALA A 117 18.12 0.94 12.19
N LEU A 118 18.06 -0.06 11.30
CA LEU A 118 18.38 -1.46 11.62
C LEU A 118 19.84 -1.67 12.02
N ILE A 119 20.76 -0.90 11.44
CA ILE A 119 22.21 -1.01 11.68
C ILE A 119 22.75 0.08 12.62
N SER A 120 21.89 1.01 13.06
CA SER A 120 22.28 2.14 13.91
C SER A 120 22.26 1.81 15.41
N GLY A 121 23.06 2.54 16.19
CA GLY A 121 23.03 2.49 17.66
C GLY A 121 21.74 3.04 18.27
N ILE A 122 21.46 2.69 19.54
CA ILE A 122 20.16 2.90 20.22
C ILE A 122 19.65 4.36 20.12
N GLY A 123 20.51 5.36 20.32
CA GLY A 123 20.11 6.78 20.27
C GLY A 123 19.64 7.23 18.88
N LEU A 124 20.41 6.92 17.83
CA LEU A 124 20.08 7.27 16.45
C LEU A 124 18.89 6.45 15.92
N LYS A 125 18.75 5.20 16.38
CA LYS A 125 17.67 4.29 16.00
C LYS A 125 16.28 4.84 16.32
N VAL A 126 16.11 5.47 17.48
CA VAL A 126 14.80 6.05 17.86
C VAL A 126 14.41 7.17 16.91
N LEU A 127 15.33 8.11 16.66
CA LEU A 127 15.09 9.23 15.74
C LEU A 127 14.76 8.75 14.32
N LEU A 128 15.56 7.82 13.78
CA LEU A 128 15.35 7.28 12.44
C LEU A 128 14.02 6.53 12.31
N ASN A 129 13.58 5.81 13.34
CA ASN A 129 12.27 5.15 13.32
C ASN A 129 11.11 6.14 13.36
N ILE A 130 11.22 7.25 14.10
CA ILE A 130 10.22 8.32 14.10
C ILE A 130 10.14 8.95 12.71
N LEU A 131 11.29 9.28 12.10
CA LEU A 131 11.32 9.83 10.74
C LEU A 131 10.75 8.83 9.73
N ALA A 132 11.18 7.56 9.78
CA ALA A 132 10.63 6.50 8.92
C ALA A 132 9.11 6.43 9.05
N PHE A 133 8.57 6.48 10.27
CA PHE A 133 7.13 6.46 10.51
C PHE A 133 6.41 7.66 9.88
N ILE A 134 6.96 8.87 9.99
CA ILE A 134 6.39 10.07 9.34
C ILE A 134 6.31 9.89 7.83
N PHE A 135 7.41 9.44 7.19
CA PHE A 135 7.44 9.24 5.74
C PHE A 135 6.54 8.08 5.28
N LEU A 136 6.42 7.02 6.08
CA LEU A 136 5.45 5.96 5.86
C LEU A 136 4.02 6.51 5.90
N ALA A 137 3.70 7.35 6.87
CA ALA A 137 2.37 7.97 6.99
C ALA A 137 2.04 8.86 5.78
N ILE A 138 2.99 9.70 5.35
CA ILE A 138 2.86 10.52 4.14
C ILE A 138 2.60 9.65 2.91
N TYR A 139 3.40 8.60 2.73
CA TYR A 139 3.25 7.66 1.62
C TYR A 139 1.87 6.99 1.62
N LEU A 140 1.43 6.45 2.76
CA LEU A 140 0.13 5.79 2.88
C LEU A 140 -1.03 6.75 2.63
N GLN A 141 -0.94 7.99 3.12
CA GLN A 141 -2.00 8.98 2.94
C GLN A 141 -2.17 9.30 1.46
N SER A 142 -1.05 9.51 0.75
CA SER A 142 -1.04 9.71 -0.69
C SER A 142 -1.59 8.48 -1.42
N LEU A 143 -1.14 7.28 -1.07
CA LEU A 143 -1.59 6.04 -1.69
C LEU A 143 -3.11 5.85 -1.53
N PHE A 144 -3.66 6.04 -0.32
CA PHE A 144 -5.09 5.88 -0.06
C PHE A 144 -5.92 6.94 -0.77
N SER A 145 -5.49 8.20 -0.73
CA SER A 145 -6.19 9.29 -1.40
C SER A 145 -6.24 9.10 -2.91
N VAL A 146 -5.10 8.75 -3.52
CA VAL A 146 -5.00 8.55 -4.97
C VAL A 146 -5.78 7.32 -5.40
N SER A 147 -5.70 6.21 -4.66
CA SER A 147 -6.42 4.98 -4.99
C SER A 147 -7.93 5.17 -4.90
N PHE A 148 -8.41 5.85 -3.86
CA PHE A 148 -9.83 6.17 -3.71
C PHE A 148 -10.31 7.07 -4.85
N GLU A 149 -9.63 8.18 -5.13
CA GLU A 149 -10.03 9.11 -6.18
C GLU A 149 -9.98 8.46 -7.57
N LEU A 150 -8.95 7.65 -7.86
CA LEU A 150 -8.88 6.88 -9.10
C LEU A 150 -10.09 5.96 -9.27
N SER A 151 -10.46 5.22 -8.22
CA SER A 151 -11.60 4.29 -8.28
C SER A 151 -12.92 5.02 -8.53
N ARG A 152 -13.14 6.15 -7.86
CA ARG A 152 -14.32 7.01 -8.03
C ARG A 152 -14.40 7.62 -9.42
N LEU A 153 -13.28 8.15 -9.92
CA LEU A 153 -13.17 8.71 -11.26
C LEU A 153 -13.55 7.66 -12.30
N LYS A 154 -12.98 6.47 -12.22
CA LYS A 154 -13.26 5.40 -13.18
C LYS A 154 -14.68 4.90 -13.12
N SER A 155 -15.24 4.72 -11.93
CA SER A 155 -16.65 4.36 -11.75
C SER A 155 -17.58 5.37 -12.44
N THR A 156 -17.31 6.66 -12.23
CA THR A 156 -18.07 7.75 -12.87
C THR A 156 -17.93 7.71 -14.39
N ALA A 157 -16.70 7.61 -14.89
CA ALA A 157 -16.43 7.63 -16.33
C ALA A 157 -16.99 6.39 -17.03
N TYR A 158 -16.78 5.19 -16.48
CA TYR A 158 -17.34 3.97 -17.06
C TYR A 158 -18.87 3.97 -17.05
N SER A 159 -19.49 4.49 -15.98
CA SER A 159 -20.95 4.63 -15.95
C SER A 159 -21.47 5.56 -17.05
N TYR A 160 -20.75 6.66 -17.31
CA TYR A 160 -21.07 7.60 -18.38
C TYR A 160 -20.98 6.94 -19.78
N PHE A 161 -19.95 6.14 -20.04
CA PHE A 161 -19.79 5.48 -21.35
C PHE A 161 -20.72 4.28 -21.56
N LEU A 162 -21.01 3.53 -20.50
CA LEU A 162 -21.88 2.36 -20.58
C LEU A 162 -23.37 2.69 -20.50
N GLY A 163 -23.73 3.92 -20.09
CA GLY A 163 -25.13 4.33 -19.87
C GLY A 163 -25.82 3.58 -18.72
N LYS A 164 -25.05 2.88 -17.89
CA LYS A 164 -25.51 2.10 -16.73
C LYS A 164 -24.47 2.16 -15.61
N PRO A 165 -24.84 1.93 -14.34
CA PRO A 165 -23.88 1.95 -13.24
C PRO A 165 -22.75 0.95 -13.45
N ALA A 166 -21.52 1.45 -13.52
CA ALA A 166 -20.31 0.66 -13.55
C ALA A 166 -19.83 0.44 -12.11
N LEU A 167 -20.17 -0.70 -11.53
CA LEU A 167 -19.69 -1.08 -10.21
C LEU A 167 -18.23 -1.51 -10.33
N ILE A 168 -17.32 -0.59 -10.02
CA ILE A 168 -15.92 -0.89 -9.75
C ILE A 168 -15.74 -0.83 -8.24
N THR A 169 -15.10 -1.83 -7.67
CA THR A 169 -14.80 -1.92 -6.25
C THR A 169 -13.97 -0.72 -5.83
N GLU A 170 -14.54 0.07 -4.93
CA GLU A 170 -13.87 1.25 -4.40
C GLU A 170 -12.77 0.84 -3.42
N ILE A 171 -11.57 1.37 -3.62
CA ILE A 171 -10.49 1.26 -2.63
C ILE A 171 -10.80 2.29 -1.55
N LYS A 172 -11.11 1.84 -0.33
CA LYS A 172 -11.56 2.73 0.73
C LYS A 172 -10.48 3.75 1.09
N GLY A 173 -10.84 5.03 1.04
CA GLY A 173 -10.07 6.11 1.64
C GLY A 173 -9.96 5.88 3.15
N ARG A 174 -8.76 5.98 3.70
CA ARG A 174 -8.49 5.75 5.12
C ARG A 174 -7.72 6.92 5.69
N ASN A 175 -8.09 7.33 6.90
CA ASN A 175 -7.33 8.32 7.65
C ASN A 175 -6.10 7.65 8.27
N VAL A 176 -4.91 8.08 7.86
CA VAL A 176 -3.65 7.49 8.32
C VAL A 176 -3.41 7.69 9.82
N ILE A 177 -3.90 8.77 10.41
CA ILE A 177 -3.79 9.01 11.87
C ILE A 177 -4.59 7.96 12.64
N ILE A 178 -5.82 7.66 12.19
CA ILE A 178 -6.64 6.61 12.81
C ILE A 178 -5.96 5.25 12.64
N VAL A 179 -5.42 4.98 11.45
CA VAL A 179 -4.65 3.76 11.18
C VAL A 179 -3.47 3.61 12.14
N ALA A 180 -2.73 4.69 12.38
CA ALA A 180 -1.61 4.70 13.31
C ALA A 180 -2.05 4.42 14.75
N ILE A 181 -3.07 5.13 15.24
CA ILE A 181 -3.60 4.96 16.60
C ILE A 181 -4.07 3.52 16.81
N LEU A 182 -4.85 2.97 15.88
CA LEU A 182 -5.32 1.59 15.95
C LEU A 182 -4.18 0.60 15.89
N SER A 183 -3.15 0.85 15.07
CA SER A 183 -1.96 0.00 15.01
C SER A 183 -1.21 -0.01 16.34
N ILE A 184 -1.11 1.13 17.04
CA ILE A 184 -0.44 1.22 18.34
C ILE A 184 -1.26 0.50 19.42
N ILE A 185 -2.55 0.82 19.54
CA ILE A 185 -3.43 0.27 20.60
C ILE A 185 -3.59 -1.24 20.46
N THR A 186 -3.58 -1.77 19.23
CA THR A 186 -3.71 -3.21 18.95
C THR A 186 -2.38 -3.93 18.84
N PHE A 187 -1.27 -3.32 19.28
CA PHE A 187 0.07 -3.92 19.19
C PHE A 187 0.41 -4.46 17.78
N THR A 188 0.11 -3.67 16.74
CA THR A 188 0.34 -3.96 15.31
C THR A 188 -0.64 -4.95 14.67
N ILE A 189 -1.58 -5.54 15.42
CA ILE A 189 -2.59 -6.46 14.84
C ILE A 189 -3.42 -5.74 13.76
N TYR A 190 -3.83 -4.50 14.01
CA TYR A 190 -4.55 -3.71 13.03
C TYR A 190 -3.72 -3.42 11.77
N TRP A 191 -2.41 -3.20 11.92
CA TRP A 191 -1.51 -3.01 10.78
C TRP A 191 -1.49 -4.23 9.88
N LEU A 192 -1.42 -5.43 10.45
CA LEU A 192 -1.47 -6.69 9.70
C LEU A 192 -2.79 -6.87 8.96
N TYR A 193 -3.91 -6.61 9.65
CA TYR A 193 -5.23 -6.59 9.03
C TYR A 193 -5.28 -5.63 7.84
N LEU A 194 -4.70 -4.44 7.99
CA LEU A 194 -4.65 -3.43 6.96
C LEU A 194 -3.86 -3.89 5.73
N LEU A 195 -2.70 -4.53 5.92
CA LEU A 195 -1.89 -5.09 4.84
C LEU A 195 -2.68 -6.09 3.99
N ILE A 196 -3.42 -7.00 4.64
CA ILE A 196 -4.26 -7.98 3.95
C ILE A 196 -5.40 -7.29 3.22
N LYS A 197 -6.11 -6.40 3.92
CA LYS A 197 -7.33 -5.77 3.41
C LYS A 197 -7.05 -4.88 2.21
N ILE A 198 -6.00 -4.05 2.25
CA ILE A 198 -5.61 -3.19 1.13
C ILE A 198 -5.19 -4.03 -0.06
N THR A 199 -4.40 -5.07 0.16
CA THR A 199 -3.96 -5.94 -0.94
C THR A 199 -5.17 -6.55 -1.64
N TYR A 200 -6.15 -7.04 -0.89
CA TYR A 200 -7.41 -7.54 -1.45
C TYR A 200 -8.18 -6.46 -2.22
N GLU A 201 -8.33 -5.27 -1.65
CA GLU A 201 -9.03 -4.16 -2.31
C GLU A 201 -8.35 -3.73 -3.61
N ILE A 202 -7.02 -3.61 -3.64
CA ILE A 202 -6.26 -3.27 -4.85
C ILE A 202 -6.43 -4.37 -5.91
N SER A 203 -6.31 -5.64 -5.52
CA SER A 203 -6.47 -6.75 -6.45
C SER A 203 -7.87 -6.80 -7.05
N SER A 204 -8.91 -6.71 -6.21
CA SER A 204 -10.31 -6.70 -6.64
C SER A 204 -10.63 -5.50 -7.53
N PHE A 205 -10.13 -4.31 -7.19
CA PHE A 205 -10.24 -3.12 -8.02
C PHE A 205 -9.63 -3.32 -9.41
N ILE A 206 -8.44 -3.90 -9.51
CA ILE A 206 -7.75 -4.14 -10.78
C ILE A 206 -8.50 -5.17 -11.63
N GLU A 207 -8.96 -6.26 -11.02
CA GLU A 207 -9.69 -7.32 -11.71
C GLU A 207 -11.03 -6.82 -12.29
N GLU A 208 -11.80 -6.07 -11.49
CA GLU A 208 -13.05 -5.48 -11.95
C GLU A 208 -12.82 -4.40 -13.00
N ASP A 209 -11.80 -3.56 -12.84
CA ASP A 209 -11.39 -2.62 -13.88
C ASP A 209 -11.13 -3.31 -15.22
N GLN A 210 -10.37 -4.40 -15.23
CA GLN A 210 -10.09 -5.14 -16.46
C GLN A 210 -11.38 -5.67 -17.11
N ARG A 211 -12.31 -6.19 -16.31
CA ARG A 211 -13.60 -6.69 -16.78
C ARG A 211 -14.47 -5.57 -17.38
N VAL A 212 -14.61 -4.43 -16.68
CA VAL A 212 -15.45 -3.33 -17.13
C VAL A 212 -14.84 -2.62 -18.34
N ARG A 213 -13.50 -2.52 -18.40
CA ARG A 213 -12.77 -1.91 -19.51
C ARG A 213 -13.07 -2.58 -20.85
N GLN A 214 -13.22 -3.90 -20.88
CA GLN A 214 -13.58 -4.63 -22.10
C GLN A 214 -14.95 -4.17 -22.63
N GLY A 215 -15.95 -4.08 -21.76
CA GLY A 215 -17.28 -3.59 -22.14
C GLY A 215 -17.28 -2.13 -22.60
N VAL A 216 -16.45 -1.28 -22.00
CA VAL A 216 -16.27 0.12 -22.47
C VAL A 216 -15.66 0.16 -23.87
N LEU A 217 -14.63 -0.66 -24.13
CA LEU A 217 -14.00 -0.73 -25.45
C LEU A 217 -14.96 -1.25 -26.53
N GLU A 218 -15.82 -2.22 -26.21
CA GLU A 218 -16.85 -2.74 -27.11
C GLU A 218 -17.91 -1.68 -27.42
N ALA A 219 -18.41 -0.98 -26.39
CA ALA A 219 -19.40 0.09 -26.56
C ALA A 219 -18.91 1.24 -27.47
N ILE A 220 -17.59 1.46 -27.52
CA ILE A 220 -16.96 2.56 -28.27
C ILE A 220 -16.55 2.14 -29.69
N LYS A 221 -16.34 0.85 -29.95
CA LYS A 221 -16.07 0.35 -31.30
C LYS A 221 -17.30 0.38 -32.21
N GLY A 222 -18.51 0.40 -31.64
CA GLY A 222 -19.74 0.21 -32.40
C GLY A 222 -19.88 -1.24 -32.89
N PRO A 223 -21.09 -1.68 -33.31
CA PRO A 223 -21.26 -2.94 -34.03
C PRO A 223 -20.44 -2.97 -35.33
#